data_AF-A0A5C4J294-F1
#
_entry.id   AF-A0A5C4J294-F1
#
_cell.length_a   1.000
_cell.length_b   1.000
_cell.length_c   1.000
_cell.angle_alpha   90.00
_cell.angle_beta   90.00
_cell.angle_gamma   90.00
#
_symmetry.space_group_name_H-M   'P 1'
#
loop_
_entity.id
_entity.type
_entity.pdbx_description
1 polymer ?
#
loop_
_entity_poly.entity_id
_entity_poly.type
_entity_poly.pdbx_seq_one_letter_code
_entity_poly.pdbx_strand_id
1 'polypeptide(L)'
;MYFSEPAGEGLAARREWSFVWGYGHYVIFAALAAVGAGLEVAVVWAGDHIKASEKGVITAVAVPIAVVLVMLWILHAPMRRTAVRPELIGITAALALLTTFAAPTLGVAGCLVLLATLLALLIAATIVTRSTGRAGA
;
A
#
# COMPACT_ATOMS: atom_id res chain seq x y z
N MET A 1 16.88 6.47 14.78
CA MET A 1 15.75 6.35 13.82
C MET A 1 14.63 5.46 14.33
N TYR A 2 14.88 4.25 14.85
CA TYR A 2 13.83 3.40 15.44
C TYR A 2 13.14 4.02 16.69
N PHE A 3 13.82 4.92 17.41
CA PHE A 3 13.30 5.64 18.59
C PHE A 3 13.00 7.13 18.34
N SER A 4 12.91 7.55 17.07
CA SER A 4 12.86 8.98 16.74
C SER A 4 11.46 9.61 16.85
N GLU A 5 10.41 8.81 17.08
CA GLU A 5 9.05 9.28 17.33
C GLU A 5 8.54 8.55 18.59
N PRO A 6 8.04 9.25 19.64
CA PRO A 6 7.53 8.62 20.85
C PRO A 6 6.16 7.97 20.57
N ALA A 7 6.16 6.84 19.86
CA ALA A 7 4.99 5.99 19.73
C ALA A 7 4.47 5.55 21.12
N GLY A 8 5.39 5.46 22.10
CA GLY A 8 5.10 5.07 23.49
C GLY A 8 4.08 5.95 24.20
N GLU A 9 4.09 7.28 24.02
CA GLU A 9 3.12 8.17 24.69
C GLU A 9 1.71 8.02 24.12
N GLY A 10 1.59 7.91 22.79
CA GLY A 10 0.30 7.72 22.13
C GLY A 10 -0.30 6.32 22.35
N LEU A 11 0.54 5.28 22.42
CA LEU A 11 0.13 3.92 22.76
C LEU A 11 -0.17 3.77 24.27
N ALA A 12 0.59 4.42 25.15
CA ALA A 12 0.32 4.43 26.60
C ALA A 12 -1.00 5.13 26.94
N ALA A 13 -1.35 6.21 26.22
CA ALA A 13 -2.63 6.90 26.35
C ALA A 13 -3.82 6.09 25.81
N ARG A 14 -3.60 5.14 24.89
CA ARG A 14 -4.61 4.26 24.29
C ARG A 14 -4.15 2.81 24.29
N ARG A 15 -4.10 2.22 25.49
CA ARG A 15 -3.58 0.86 25.74
C ARG A 15 -4.30 -0.22 24.92
N GLU A 16 -5.60 -0.04 24.68
CA GLU A 16 -6.43 -0.90 23.79
C GLU A 16 -5.99 -0.84 22.31
N TRP A 17 -5.55 0.33 21.84
CA TRP A 17 -5.05 0.51 20.47
C TRP A 17 -3.65 -0.07 20.27
N SER A 18 -2.89 -0.23 21.35
CA SER A 18 -1.54 -0.82 21.31
C SER A 18 -1.56 -2.26 20.77
N PHE A 19 -2.59 -3.04 21.14
CA PHE A 19 -2.77 -4.40 20.64
C PHE A 19 -3.18 -4.42 19.18
N VAL A 20 -4.14 -3.58 18.78
CA VAL A 20 -4.57 -3.46 17.37
C VAL A 20 -3.40 -3.01 16.49
N TRP A 21 -2.62 -2.04 16.96
CA TRP A 21 -1.42 -1.56 16.28
C TRP A 21 -0.38 -2.68 16.16
N GLY A 22 -0.04 -3.36 17.26
CA GLY A 22 0.94 -4.45 17.24
C GLY A 22 0.54 -5.61 16.34
N TYR A 23 -0.67 -6.16 16.51
CA TYR A 23 -1.12 -7.32 15.73
C TYR A 23 -1.52 -6.98 14.29
N GLY A 24 -1.96 -5.75 14.03
CA GLY A 24 -2.26 -5.28 12.68
C GLY A 24 -1.04 -5.27 11.76
N HIS A 25 0.17 -5.10 12.30
CA HIS A 25 1.40 -5.15 11.50
C HIS A 25 1.65 -6.52 10.88
N TYR A 26 1.18 -7.62 11.49
CA TYR A 26 1.28 -8.94 10.86
C TYR A 26 0.51 -8.99 9.54
N VAL A 27 -0.62 -8.28 9.43
CA VAL A 27 -1.38 -8.18 8.17
C VAL A 27 -0.58 -7.40 7.13
N ILE A 28 0.10 -6.32 7.52
CA ILE A 28 0.97 -5.56 6.62
C ILE A 28 2.12 -6.44 6.11
N PHE A 29 2.79 -7.17 6.98
CA PHE A 29 3.90 -8.05 6.59
C PHE A 29 3.44 -9.19 5.68
N ALA A 30 2.31 -9.81 5.99
CA ALA A 30 1.71 -10.84 5.15
C ALA A 30 1.31 -10.29 3.77
N ALA A 31 0.72 -9.09 3.73
CA ALA A 31 0.35 -8.45 2.47
C ALA A 31 1.58 -8.05 1.65
N LEU A 32 2.65 -7.54 2.26
CA LEU A 32 3.91 -7.26 1.57
C LEU A 32 4.55 -8.53 1.01
N ALA A 33 4.54 -9.64 1.77
CA ALA A 33 4.98 -10.94 1.25
C ALA A 33 4.12 -11.39 0.06
N ALA A 34 2.80 -11.19 0.13
CA ALA A 34 1.88 -11.49 -0.96
C ALA A 34 2.11 -10.60 -2.20
N VAL A 35 2.53 -9.34 -2.06
CA VAL A 35 2.97 -8.51 -3.20
C VAL A 35 4.15 -9.19 -3.91
N GLY A 36 5.16 -9.64 -3.16
CA GLY A 36 6.30 -10.36 -3.73
C GLY A 36 5.88 -11.64 -4.45
N ALA A 37 5.01 -12.45 -3.82
CA ALA A 37 4.46 -13.65 -4.45
C ALA A 37 3.63 -13.34 -5.71
N GLY A 38 2.84 -12.27 -5.73
CA GLY A 38 2.09 -11.83 -6.90
C GLY A 38 3.00 -11.39 -8.05
N LEU A 39 4.13 -10.74 -7.76
CA LEU A 39 5.12 -10.39 -8.77
C LEU A 39 5.78 -11.65 -9.36
N GLU A 40 6.07 -12.66 -8.53
CA GLU A 40 6.56 -13.95 -9.02
C GLU A 40 5.53 -14.64 -9.93
N VAL A 41 4.23 -14.58 -9.59
CA VAL A 41 3.17 -15.06 -10.48
C VAL A 41 3.23 -14.36 -11.85
N ALA A 42 3.49 -13.05 -11.89
CA ALA A 42 3.64 -12.31 -13.14
C ALA A 42 4.87 -12.74 -13.94
N VAL A 43 6.00 -13.01 -13.28
CA VAL A 43 7.24 -13.50 -13.90
C VAL A 43 7.03 -14.89 -14.51
N VAL A 44 6.49 -15.82 -13.73
CA VAL A 44 6.22 -17.20 -14.17
C VAL A 44 5.19 -17.23 -15.31
N TRP A 45 4.17 -16.36 -15.25
CA TRP A 45 3.19 -16.21 -16.33
C TRP A 45 3.83 -15.68 -17.62
N ALA A 46 4.70 -14.67 -17.52
CA ALA A 46 5.40 -14.11 -18.68
C ALA A 46 6.35 -15.12 -19.34
N GLY A 47 6.87 -16.09 -18.59
CA GLY A 47 7.64 -17.22 -19.09
C GLY A 47 6.79 -18.38 -19.64
N ASP A 48 5.48 -18.20 -19.81
CA ASP A 48 4.54 -19.24 -20.29
C ASP A 48 4.45 -20.50 -19.39
N HIS A 49 4.97 -20.44 -18.16
CA HIS A 49 5.03 -21.58 -17.25
C HIS A 49 3.75 -21.84 -16.47
N ILE A 50 2.80 -20.89 -16.47
CA ILE A 50 1.46 -21.06 -15.90
C ILE A 50 0.38 -20.54 -16.84
N LYS A 51 -0.78 -21.21 -16.85
CA LYS A 51 -1.97 -20.75 -17.58
C LYS A 51 -2.90 -20.02 -16.63
N ALA A 52 -2.69 -18.71 -16.52
CA ALA A 52 -3.56 -17.79 -15.77
C ALA A 52 -4.08 -16.69 -16.71
N SER A 53 -5.22 -16.09 -16.37
CA SER A 53 -5.67 -14.88 -17.08
C SER A 53 -4.84 -13.68 -16.64
N GLU A 54 -4.66 -12.69 -17.53
CA GLU A 54 -3.96 -11.44 -17.21
C GLU A 54 -4.59 -10.74 -16.00
N LYS A 55 -5.93 -10.76 -15.93
CA LYS A 55 -6.67 -10.24 -14.77
C LYS A 55 -6.31 -10.99 -13.48
N GLY A 56 -6.18 -12.32 -13.53
CA GLY A 56 -5.77 -13.13 -12.39
C GLY A 56 -4.37 -12.78 -11.90
N VAL A 57 -3.43 -12.62 -12.84
CA VAL A 57 -2.04 -12.20 -12.56
C VAL A 57 -2.01 -10.83 -11.88
N ILE A 58 -2.71 -9.84 -12.43
CA ILE A 58 -2.73 -8.49 -11.86
C ILE A 58 -3.46 -8.45 -10.51
N THR A 59 -4.50 -9.27 -10.33
CA THR A 59 -5.20 -9.37 -9.05
C THR A 59 -4.27 -9.85 -7.94
N ALA A 60 -3.35 -10.78 -8.24
CA ALA A 60 -2.36 -11.28 -7.29
C ALA A 60 -1.41 -10.20 -6.75
N VAL A 61 -1.25 -9.07 -7.46
CA VAL A 61 -0.42 -7.94 -7.05
C VAL A 61 -1.27 -6.78 -6.50
N ALA A 62 -2.33 -6.41 -7.21
CA ALA A 62 -3.17 -5.26 -6.88
C ALA A 62 -3.90 -5.42 -5.54
N VAL A 63 -4.39 -6.62 -5.22
CA VAL A 63 -5.13 -6.86 -3.97
C VAL A 63 -4.21 -6.71 -2.75
N PRO A 64 -3.03 -7.37 -2.68
CA PRO A 64 -2.09 -7.14 -1.58
C PRO A 64 -1.66 -5.68 -1.43
N ILE A 65 -1.45 -4.95 -2.54
CA ILE A 65 -1.16 -3.51 -2.49
C ILE A 65 -2.30 -2.73 -1.81
N ALA A 66 -3.55 -2.98 -2.21
CA ALA A 66 -4.70 -2.33 -1.61
C ALA A 66 -4.83 -2.64 -0.12
N VAL A 67 -4.54 -3.89 0.29
CA VAL A 67 -4.51 -4.30 1.70
C VAL A 67 -3.45 -3.53 2.47
N VAL A 68 -2.23 -3.40 1.95
CA VAL A 68 -1.16 -2.61 2.59
C VAL A 68 -1.61 -1.16 2.79
N LEU A 69 -2.18 -0.53 1.76
CA LEU A 69 -2.64 0.86 1.83
C LEU A 69 -3.75 1.05 2.88
N VAL A 70 -4.76 0.18 2.86
CA VAL A 70 -5.87 0.23 3.83
C VAL A 70 -5.40 -0.03 5.26
N MET A 71 -4.49 -0.99 5.46
CA MET A 71 -3.91 -1.26 6.78
C MET A 71 -3.04 -0.11 7.29
N LEU A 72 -2.24 0.51 6.42
CA LEU A 72 -1.49 1.71 6.79
C LEU A 72 -2.44 2.82 7.25
N TRP A 73 -3.55 3.05 6.54
CA TRP A 73 -4.56 4.00 6.96
C TRP A 73 -5.17 3.64 8.31
N ILE A 74 -5.65 2.41 8.50
CA ILE A 74 -6.29 1.97 9.74
C ILE A 74 -5.34 2.11 10.93
N LEU A 75 -4.10 1.62 10.82
CA LEU A 75 -3.15 1.62 11.94
C LEU A 75 -2.62 3.02 12.29
N HIS A 76 -2.60 3.94 11.32
CA HIS A 76 -2.07 5.29 11.53
C HIS A 76 -3.15 6.36 11.76
N ALA A 77 -4.42 6.11 11.41
CA ALA A 77 -5.50 7.09 11.54
C ALA A 77 -5.67 7.66 12.97
N PRO A 78 -5.57 6.85 14.05
CA PRO A 78 -5.72 7.38 15.41
C PRO A 78 -4.54 8.24 15.88
N MET A 79 -3.39 8.19 15.20
CA MET A 79 -2.15 8.82 15.67
C MET A 79 -2.06 10.33 15.36
N ARG A 80 -3.08 10.95 14.72
CA ARG A 80 -3.24 12.39 14.35
C ARG A 80 -2.02 13.09 13.71
N ARG A 81 -0.93 12.38 13.43
CA ARG A 81 0.29 12.83 12.73
C ARG A 81 0.48 12.07 11.41
N THR A 82 -0.61 11.73 10.73
CA THR A 82 -0.50 11.16 9.39
C THR A 82 -0.12 12.26 8.41
N ALA A 83 1.13 12.23 7.97
CA ALA A 83 1.60 13.08 6.90
C ALA A 83 0.91 12.85 5.54
N VAL A 84 0.22 11.72 5.41
CA VAL A 84 -0.57 11.36 4.22
C VAL A 84 -2.03 11.68 4.49
N ARG A 85 -2.68 12.31 3.51
CA ARG A 85 -4.12 12.53 3.52
C ARG A 85 -4.84 11.18 3.35
N PRO A 86 -5.75 10.78 4.26
CA PRO A 86 -6.44 9.49 4.20
C PRO A 86 -7.23 9.30 2.90
N GLU A 87 -7.73 10.39 2.32
CA GLU A 87 -8.44 10.35 1.03
C GLU A 87 -7.54 9.88 -0.11
N LEU A 88 -6.27 10.32 -0.13
CA LEU A 88 -5.31 9.90 -1.15
C LEU A 88 -5.00 8.40 -1.05
N ILE A 89 -4.87 7.86 0.17
CA ILE A 89 -4.67 6.43 0.38
C ILE A 89 -5.85 5.63 -0.15
N GLY A 90 -7.08 6.06 0.19
CA GLY A 90 -8.31 5.41 -0.26
C GLY A 90 -8.46 5.43 -1.79
N ILE A 91 -8.17 6.59 -2.41
CA ILE A 91 -8.18 6.74 -3.87
C ILE A 91 -7.13 5.84 -4.52
N THR A 92 -5.89 5.84 -4.03
CA THR A 92 -4.83 4.98 -4.60
C THR A 92 -5.16 3.50 -4.43
N ALA A 93 -5.74 3.07 -3.31
CA ALA A 93 -6.17 1.70 -3.11
C ALA A 93 -7.30 1.30 -4.07
N ALA A 94 -8.29 2.17 -4.27
CA ALA A 94 -9.36 1.95 -5.24
C ALA A 94 -8.82 1.88 -6.68
N LEU A 95 -7.94 2.81 -7.05
CA LEU A 95 -7.29 2.81 -8.37
C LEU A 95 -6.43 1.56 -8.58
N ALA A 96 -5.70 1.10 -7.55
CA ALA A 96 -4.94 -0.14 -7.61
C ALA A 96 -5.84 -1.34 -7.93
N LEU A 97 -7.00 -1.47 -7.27
CA LEU A 97 -7.97 -2.53 -7.57
C LEU A 97 -8.56 -2.39 -8.99
N LEU A 98 -8.82 -1.17 -9.42
CA LEU A 98 -9.36 -0.89 -10.76
C LEU A 98 -8.37 -1.26 -11.87
N THR A 99 -7.05 -1.28 -11.61
CA THR A 99 -6.05 -1.73 -12.61
C THR A 99 -6.29 -3.16 -13.11
N THR A 100 -6.96 -4.01 -12.32
CA THR A 100 -7.31 -5.39 -12.71
C THR A 100 -8.24 -5.43 -13.94
N PHE A 101 -9.06 -4.39 -14.14
CA PHE A 101 -9.97 -4.29 -15.29
C PHE A 101 -9.28 -3.71 -16.52
N ALA A 102 -8.13 -3.05 -16.35
CA ALA A 102 -7.31 -2.56 -17.46
C ALA A 102 -6.37 -3.63 -18.03
N ALA A 103 -6.33 -4.83 -17.43
CA ALA A 103 -5.46 -5.92 -17.88
C ALA A 103 -5.66 -6.28 -19.38
N PRO A 104 -6.90 -6.42 -19.91
CA PRO A 104 -7.09 -6.77 -21.32
C PRO A 104 -6.65 -5.69 -22.32
N THR A 105 -6.47 -4.44 -21.88
CA THR A 105 -6.11 -3.31 -22.74
C THR A 105 -4.65 -2.92 -22.61
N LEU A 106 -4.08 -2.98 -21.41
CA LEU A 106 -2.69 -2.59 -21.12
C LEU A 106 -1.73 -3.80 -21.07
N GLY A 107 -2.28 -5.02 -20.99
CA GLY A 107 -1.51 -6.22 -20.67
C GLY A 107 -0.96 -6.20 -19.24
N VAL A 108 -0.32 -7.31 -18.84
CA VAL A 108 0.25 -7.46 -17.49
C VAL A 108 1.33 -6.41 -17.22
N ALA A 109 2.27 -6.21 -18.15
CA ALA A 109 3.36 -5.26 -17.98
C ALA A 109 2.86 -3.81 -17.84
N GLY A 110 1.88 -3.40 -18.66
CA GLY A 110 1.29 -2.06 -18.59
C GLY A 110 0.56 -1.81 -17.27
N CYS A 111 -0.18 -2.81 -16.78
CA CYS A 111 -0.82 -2.74 -15.46
C CYS A 111 0.19 -2.63 -14.30
N LEU A 112 1.31 -3.37 -14.36
CA LEU A 112 2.36 -3.26 -13.34
C LEU A 112 3.02 -1.88 -13.32
N VAL A 113 3.30 -1.30 -14.50
CA VAL A 113 3.82 0.08 -14.62
C VAL A 113 2.81 1.10 -14.07
N LEU A 114 1.51 0.92 -14.36
CA LEU A 114 0.46 1.77 -13.82
C LEU A 114 0.39 1.69 -12.29
N LEU A 115 0.42 0.48 -11.71
CA LEU A 115 0.47 0.27 -10.26
C LEU A 115 1.69 0.95 -9.64
N ALA A 116 2.87 0.77 -10.21
CA ALA A 116 4.10 1.39 -9.73
C ALA A 116 4.01 2.93 -9.78
N THR A 117 3.43 3.47 -10.85
CA THR A 117 3.24 4.92 -11.03
C THR A 117 2.26 5.49 -10.01
N LEU A 118 1.13 4.81 -9.77
CA LEU A 118 0.16 5.22 -8.73
C LEU A 118 0.80 5.28 -7.34
N LEU A 119 1.61 4.28 -6.99
CA LEU A 119 2.34 4.24 -5.72
C LEU A 119 3.40 5.34 -5.64
N ALA A 120 4.17 5.56 -6.72
CA ALA A 120 5.16 6.62 -6.78
C ALA A 120 4.53 8.01 -6.62
N LEU A 121 3.38 8.26 -7.25
CA LEU A 121 2.62 9.51 -7.10
C LEU A 121 2.11 9.70 -5.67
N LEU A 122 1.59 8.65 -5.03
CA LEU A 122 1.17 8.72 -3.62
C LEU A 122 2.35 9.08 -2.70
N ILE A 123 3.51 8.46 -2.91
CA ILE A 123 4.73 8.73 -2.15
C ILE A 123 5.21 10.17 -2.40
N ALA A 124 5.25 10.61 -3.66
CA ALA A 124 5.65 11.97 -4.01
C ALA A 124 4.72 13.01 -3.38
N ALA A 125 3.39 12.82 -3.49
CA ALA A 125 2.40 13.68 -2.86
C ALA A 125 2.61 13.75 -1.34
N THR A 126 2.90 12.62 -0.70
CA THR A 126 3.21 12.53 0.74
C THR A 126 4.48 13.31 1.11
N ILE A 127 5.52 13.24 0.29
CA ILE A 127 6.77 13.96 0.56
C ILE A 127 6.55 15.47 0.41
N VAL A 128 5.81 15.89 -0.61
CA VAL A 128 5.49 17.31 -0.86
C VAL A 128 4.61 17.89 0.26
N THR A 129 3.62 17.15 0.77
CA THR A 129 2.81 17.61 1.90
C THR A 129 3.62 17.73 3.19
N ARG A 130 4.65 16.89 3.39
CA ARG A 130 5.57 16.99 4.53
C ARG A 130 6.51 18.19 4.44
N SER A 131 7.00 18.53 3.26
CA SER A 131 7.94 19.65 3.09
C SER A 131 7.26 20.99 3.27
N THR A 132 6.04 21.16 2.76
CA THR A 132 5.25 22.39 2.94
C THR A 132 4.84 22.62 4.39
N GLY A 133 4.50 21.55 5.14
CA GLY A 133 4.19 21.64 6.57
C GLY A 133 5.38 22.05 7.46
N ARG A 134 6.63 21.86 7.00
CA ARG A 134 7.85 22.28 7.71
C ARG A 134 8.30 23.71 7.38
N ALA A 135 7.91 24.25 6.23
CA ALA A 135 8.29 25.61 5.80
C ALA A 135 7.37 26.70 6.36
N GLY A 136 6.22 26.34 6.95
CA GLY A 136 5.24 27.25 7.54
C GLY A 136 5.19 27.26 9.07
N ALA A 137 6.14 26.62 9.75
CA ALA A 137 6.29 26.58 11.21
C ALA A 137 7.63 27.23 11.61
#